data_AF-A0AAV8YL89-F1
#
_entry.id   AF-A0AAV8YL89-F1
#
_cell.length_a   1.000
_cell.length_b   1.000
_cell.length_c   1.000
_cell.angle_alpha   90.00
_cell.angle_beta   90.00
_cell.angle_gamma   90.00
#
_symmetry.space_group_name_H-M   'P 1'
#
loop_
_entity.id
_entity.type
_entity.pdbx_description
1 polymer ?
#
loop_
_entity_poly.entity_id
_entity_poly.type
_entity_poly.pdbx_seq_one_letter_code
_entity_poly.pdbx_strand_id
1 'polypeptide(L)'
;MFYFRMNLHLHFRAMLIAKTVVTGVSNLSPEEAERIAGRDPDFHTRDLYNAIETGDYPSWDFYVQVMTLDQAANNPYDPFDDTKVWLHKDYPLIPVGRFILNKNPKNYFAEIEQMGMDPAHLIPGMY
;
A
#
# COMPACT_ATOMS: atom_id res chain seq x y z
N MET A 1 4.48 16.07 -2.37
CA MET A 1 3.43 16.62 -3.26
C MET A 1 3.34 15.72 -4.47
N PHE A 2 2.36 14.82 -4.49
CA PHE A 2 2.16 13.89 -5.62
C PHE A 2 1.26 14.57 -6.65
N TYR A 3 1.72 14.68 -7.89
CA TYR A 3 0.92 15.14 -9.01
C TYR A 3 0.43 13.91 -9.78
N PHE A 4 -0.85 13.56 -9.60
CA PHE A 4 -1.54 12.61 -10.45
C PHE A 4 -2.24 13.36 -11.56
N ARG A 5 -1.79 13.20 -12.81
CA ARG A 5 -2.50 13.72 -13.99
C ARG A 5 -3.30 12.57 -14.60
N MET A 6 -4.50 12.33 -14.07
CA MET A 6 -5.48 11.47 -14.75
C MET A 6 -6.09 12.24 -15.92
N ASN A 7 -5.93 11.70 -17.13
CA ASN A 7 -6.51 12.27 -18.35
C ASN A 7 -8.04 12.24 -18.27
N LEU A 8 -8.64 13.38 -18.59
CA LEU A 8 -10.04 13.74 -18.38
C LEU A 8 -10.96 13.15 -19.48
N HIS A 9 -11.07 11.82 -19.57
CA HIS A 9 -12.14 11.18 -20.33
C HIS A 9 -13.04 10.39 -19.38
N LEU A 10 -14.24 10.95 -19.18
CA LEU A 10 -15.33 10.53 -18.30
C LEU A 10 -15.85 9.11 -18.60
N HIS A 11 -15.11 8.09 -18.17
CA HIS A 11 -15.64 6.76 -17.96
C HIS A 11 -15.38 6.39 -16.51
N PHE A 12 -16.46 6.19 -15.75
CA PHE A 12 -16.40 5.67 -14.38
C PHE A 12 -15.67 4.32 -14.41
N ARG A 13 -14.65 4.19 -13.56
CA ARG A 13 -13.79 3.01 -13.46
C ARG A 13 -13.59 2.70 -11.99
N ALA A 14 -13.82 1.46 -11.61
CA ALA A 14 -13.45 0.99 -10.29
C ALA A 14 -11.93 0.73 -10.29
N MET A 15 -11.25 1.18 -9.24
CA MET A 15 -9.81 1.09 -9.10
C MET A 15 -9.43 0.39 -7.79
N LEU A 16 -8.64 -0.67 -7.88
CA LEU A 16 -8.01 -1.31 -6.72
C LEU A 16 -6.52 -0.95 -6.71
N ILE A 17 -6.03 -0.52 -5.55
CA ILE A 17 -4.62 -0.16 -5.34
C ILE A 17 -3.86 -1.39 -4.85
N ALA A 18 -2.74 -1.70 -5.50
CA ALA A 18 -1.83 -2.76 -5.09
C ALA A 18 -0.41 -2.21 -4.91
N LYS A 19 0.34 -2.81 -3.99
CA LYS A 19 1.77 -2.50 -3.78
C LYS A 19 2.60 -3.77 -3.71
N THR A 20 3.84 -3.71 -4.20
CA THR A 20 4.81 -4.80 -4.07
C THR A 20 6.08 -4.30 -3.39
N VAL A 21 6.60 -5.07 -2.44
CA VAL A 21 7.86 -4.77 -1.75
C VAL A 21 9.02 -5.05 -2.70
N VAL A 22 9.92 -4.08 -2.92
CA VAL A 22 11.04 -4.25 -3.85
C VAL A 22 12.06 -5.28 -3.36
N THR A 23 12.26 -5.37 -2.04
CA THR A 23 13.16 -6.37 -1.41
C THR A 23 12.55 -7.77 -1.30
N GLY A 24 11.29 -7.95 -1.73
CA GLY A 24 10.56 -9.21 -1.64
C GLY A 24 9.76 -9.37 -0.35
N VAL A 25 9.12 -10.53 -0.20
CA VAL A 25 8.28 -10.87 0.96
C VAL A 25 8.96 -12.00 1.72
N SER A 26 9.24 -11.77 3.00
CA SER A 26 9.80 -12.75 3.93
C SER A 26 9.03 -12.70 5.24
N ASN A 27 8.80 -13.87 5.85
CA ASN A 27 7.95 -14.01 7.03
C ASN A 27 8.70 -14.73 8.15
N LEU A 28 8.32 -14.42 9.39
CA LEU A 28 8.77 -15.16 10.57
C LEU A 28 7.99 -16.47 10.69
N SER A 29 8.62 -17.53 11.22
CA SER A 29 7.87 -18.70 11.69
C SER A 29 7.09 -18.32 12.96
N PRO A 30 6.01 -19.05 13.30
CA PRO A 30 5.26 -18.80 14.53
C PRO A 30 6.15 -18.83 15.79
N GLU A 31 7.08 -19.78 15.88
CA GLU A 31 7.98 -19.95 17.03
C GLU A 31 8.95 -18.78 17.15
N GLU A 32 9.49 -18.31 16.01
CA GLU A 32 10.39 -17.17 15.98
C GLU A 32 9.66 -15.87 16.30
N ALA A 33 8.45 -15.69 15.79
CA ALA A 33 7.61 -14.53 16.10
C ALA A 33 7.28 -14.46 17.61
N GLU A 34 6.90 -15.58 18.23
CA GLU A 34 6.66 -15.64 19.68
C GLU A 34 7.91 -15.28 20.48
N ARG A 35 9.06 -15.85 20.09
CA ARG A 35 10.34 -15.58 20.74
C ARG A 35 10.74 -14.11 20.62
N ILE A 36 10.55 -13.49 19.45
CA ILE A 36 10.85 -12.08 19.22
C ILE A 36 9.90 -11.21 20.04
N ALA A 37 8.59 -11.47 20.00
CA ALA A 37 7.60 -10.68 20.74
C ALA A 37 7.89 -10.59 22.25
N GLY A 38 8.42 -11.67 22.86
CA GLY A 38 8.80 -11.67 24.28
C GLY A 38 10.15 -11.02 24.60
N ARG A 39 11.08 -10.98 23.64
CA ARG A 39 12.45 -10.47 23.86
C ARG A 39 12.66 -9.04 23.37
N ASP A 40 11.93 -8.67 22.33
CA ASP A 40 12.07 -7.42 21.61
C ASP A 40 10.73 -6.97 21.03
N PRO A 41 9.86 -6.35 21.84
CA PRO A 41 8.56 -5.87 21.37
C PRO A 41 8.67 -4.75 20.32
N ASP A 42 9.83 -4.09 20.21
CA ASP A 42 10.09 -3.00 19.27
C ASP A 42 10.76 -3.46 17.98
N PHE A 43 10.86 -4.77 17.74
CA PHE A 43 11.64 -5.36 16.65
C PHE A 43 11.40 -4.69 15.29
N HIS A 44 10.14 -4.58 14.86
CA HIS A 44 9.80 -3.98 13.56
C HIS A 44 10.00 -2.46 13.52
N THR A 45 9.73 -1.76 14.62
CA THR A 45 9.96 -0.31 14.72
C THR A 45 11.46 0.00 14.62
N ARG A 46 12.28 -0.78 15.32
CA ARG A 46 13.74 -0.64 15.30
C ARG A 46 14.31 -1.00 13.93
N ASP A 47 13.83 -2.09 13.33
CA ASP A 47 14.24 -2.53 12.00
C ASP A 47 14.03 -1.43 10.96
N LEU A 48 12.82 -0.86 10.90
CA LEU A 48 12.48 0.24 9.99
C LEU A 48 13.34 1.49 10.25
N TYR A 49 13.49 1.88 11.51
CA TYR A 49 14.30 3.05 11.88
C TYR A 49 15.75 2.88 11.43
N ASN A 50 16.35 1.72 11.72
CA ASN A 50 17.74 1.42 11.39
C ASN A 50 17.96 1.30 9.88
N ALA A 51 17.01 0.70 9.15
CA ALA A 51 17.06 0.61 7.69
C ALA A 51 17.16 2.01 7.07
N ILE A 52 16.32 2.94 7.52
CA ILE A 52 16.36 4.34 7.07
C ILE A 52 17.66 5.04 7.49
N GLU A 53 18.11 4.86 8.73
CA GLU A 53 19.33 5.50 9.25
C GLU A 53 20.59 5.05 8.50
N THR A 54 20.63 3.79 8.07
CA THR A 54 21.77 3.20 7.35
C THR A 54 21.71 3.38 5.85
N GLY A 55 20.65 4.02 5.32
CA GLY A 55 20.47 4.26 3.89
C GLY A 55 19.87 3.07 3.12
N ASP A 56 19.49 2.00 3.80
CA ASP A 56 18.73 0.88 3.24
C ASP A 56 17.24 1.23 3.18
N TYR A 57 16.89 2.16 2.29
CA TYR A 57 15.55 2.73 2.24
C TYR A 57 14.51 1.73 1.76
N PRO A 58 13.52 1.37 2.60
CA PRO A 58 12.47 0.47 2.17
C PRO A 58 11.63 1.14 1.09
N SER A 59 11.32 0.36 0.04
CA SER A 59 10.64 0.85 -1.15
C SER A 59 9.61 -0.13 -1.69
N TRP A 60 8.57 0.43 -2.31
CA TRP A 60 7.46 -0.31 -2.88
C TRP A 60 7.13 0.22 -4.28
N ASP A 61 6.93 -0.69 -5.23
CA ASP A 61 6.32 -0.36 -6.51
C ASP A 61 4.80 -0.36 -6.35
N PHE A 62 4.16 0.69 -6.87
CA PHE A 62 2.74 0.95 -6.77
C PHE A 62 2.06 0.65 -8.10
N TYR A 63 0.95 -0.08 -8.02
CA TYR A 63 0.16 -0.52 -9.15
C TYR A 63 -1.31 -0.24 -8.90
N VAL A 64 -2.08 -0.22 -9.98
CA VAL A 64 -3.54 -0.20 -9.93
C VAL A 64 -4.11 -1.29 -10.82
N GLN A 65 -5.23 -1.87 -10.40
CA GLN A 65 -6.12 -2.62 -11.28
C GLN A 65 -7.31 -1.73 -11.63
N VAL A 66 -7.79 -1.85 -12.87
CA VAL A 66 -8.86 -1.00 -13.41
C VAL A 66 -9.93 -1.88 -14.02
N MET A 67 -11.18 -1.67 -13.59
CA MET A 67 -12.35 -2.38 -14.09
C MET A 67 -13.36 -1.38 -14.65
N THR A 68 -13.89 -1.64 -15.84
CA THR A 68 -15.00 -0.87 -16.41
C THR A 68 -16.32 -1.28 -15.79
N LEU A 69 -17.37 -0.46 -15.94
CA LEU A 69 -18.71 -0.80 -15.46
C LEU A 69 -19.26 -2.09 -16.08
N ASP A 70 -19.02 -2.31 -17.38
CA ASP A 70 -19.46 -3.53 -18.05
C ASP A 70 -18.72 -4.76 -17.53
N GLN A 71 -17.42 -4.63 -17.24
CA GLN A 71 -16.65 -5.72 -16.63
C GLN A 71 -17.17 -6.03 -15.21
N ALA A 72 -17.44 -4.99 -14.41
CA ALA A 72 -18.01 -5.12 -13.07
C ALA A 72 -19.35 -5.86 -13.09
N ALA A 73 -20.24 -5.50 -14.01
CA ALA A 73 -21.56 -6.14 -14.14
C ALA A 73 -21.49 -7.63 -14.53
N ASN A 74 -20.41 -8.05 -15.21
CA ASN A 74 -20.21 -9.42 -15.67
C ASN A 74 -19.20 -10.21 -14.83
N ASN A 75 -18.66 -9.61 -13.77
CA ASN A 75 -17.68 -10.27 -12.92
C ASN A 75 -18.38 -11.35 -12.06
N PRO A 76 -17.78 -12.55 -11.90
CA PRO A 76 -18.38 -13.61 -11.09
C PRO A 76 -18.49 -13.28 -9.59
N TYR A 77 -17.77 -12.25 -9.13
CA TYR A 77 -17.81 -11.74 -7.77
C TYR A 77 -18.19 -10.26 -7.78
N ASP A 78 -18.85 -9.80 -6.71
CA ASP A 78 -19.05 -8.37 -6.51
C ASP A 78 -17.68 -7.67 -6.42
N PRO A 79 -17.36 -6.71 -7.31
CA PRO A 79 -16.08 -6.00 -7.27
C PRO A 79 -15.89 -5.15 -6.01
N PHE A 80 -16.94 -4.91 -5.22
CA PHE A 80 -16.93 -4.16 -3.96
C PHE A 80 -16.94 -5.06 -2.71
N ASP A 81 -16.92 -6.38 -2.86
CA ASP A 81 -16.73 -7.33 -1.74
C ASP A 81 -15.24 -7.38 -1.36
N ASP A 82 -14.90 -6.82 -0.20
CA ASP A 82 -13.53 -6.73 0.34
C ASP A 82 -12.93 -8.08 0.77
N THR A 83 -13.74 -9.14 0.77
CA THR A 83 -13.28 -10.52 0.99
C THR A 83 -12.80 -11.21 -0.30
N LYS A 84 -12.88 -10.53 -1.46
CA LYS A 84 -12.51 -11.05 -2.77
C LYS A 84 -11.32 -10.32 -3.36
N VAL A 85 -10.57 -11.03 -4.21
CA VAL A 85 -9.45 -10.48 -4.96
C VAL A 85 -9.81 -10.41 -6.44
N TRP A 86 -9.41 -9.32 -7.09
CA TRP A 86 -9.50 -9.22 -8.54
C TRP A 86 -8.33 -9.98 -9.15
N LEU A 87 -8.61 -11.07 -9.87
CA LEU A 87 -7.56 -11.92 -10.42
C LEU A 87 -6.67 -11.12 -11.38
N HIS A 88 -5.36 -11.13 -11.12
CA HIS A 88 -4.37 -10.40 -11.93
C HIS A 88 -4.35 -10.85 -13.40
N LYS A 89 -4.82 -12.07 -13.70
CA LYS A 89 -4.96 -12.58 -15.06
C LYS A 89 -6.01 -11.79 -15.86
N ASP A 90 -7.12 -11.47 -15.20
CA ASP A 90 -8.28 -10.84 -15.85
C ASP A 90 -8.19 -9.31 -15.77
N TYR A 91 -7.61 -8.80 -14.69
CA TYR A 91 -7.37 -7.39 -14.45
C TYR A 91 -5.89 -7.18 -14.11
N PRO A 92 -5.00 -7.01 -15.11
CA PRO A 92 -3.56 -6.93 -14.88
C PRO A 92 -3.16 -5.68 -14.08
N LEU A 93 -2.08 -5.81 -13.32
CA LEU A 93 -1.48 -4.70 -12.58
C LEU A 93 -0.90 -3.66 -13.55
N ILE A 94 -1.31 -2.40 -13.39
CA ILE A 94 -0.82 -1.27 -14.17
C ILE A 94 0.16 -0.47 -13.29
N PRO A 95 1.44 -0.32 -13.68
CA PRO A 95 2.40 0.41 -12.88
C PRO A 95 2.08 1.90 -12.85
N VAL A 96 2.25 2.50 -11.67
CA VAL A 96 1.94 3.92 -11.42
C VAL A 96 3.15 4.69 -10.90
N GLY A 97 3.96 4.06 -10.05
CA GLY A 97 5.14 4.73 -9.50
C GLY A 97 5.81 3.92 -8.38
N ARG A 98 6.72 4.58 -7.66
CA ARG A 98 7.47 3.99 -6.55
C ARG A 98 7.37 4.87 -5.31
N PHE A 99 7.14 4.23 -4.18
CA PHE A 99 7.13 4.84 -2.85
C PHE A 99 8.40 4.44 -2.10
N ILE A 100 9.08 5.40 -1.47
CA ILE A 100 10.35 5.20 -0.75
C ILE A 100 10.25 5.93 0.59
N LEU A 101 10.55 5.25 1.69
CA LEU A 101 10.74 5.89 2.99
C LEU A 101 12.23 6.16 3.20
N ASN A 102 12.61 7.44 3.26
CA ASN A 102 14.01 7.85 3.30
C ASN A 102 14.36 8.79 4.47
N LYS A 103 13.45 8.92 5.44
CA LYS A 103 13.64 9.83 6.57
C LYS A 103 12.85 9.37 7.80
N ASN A 104 13.55 9.30 8.93
CA ASN A 104 12.96 9.03 10.24
C ASN A 104 12.28 10.29 10.82
N PRO A 105 11.23 10.12 11.65
CA PRO A 105 10.64 11.23 12.39
C PRO A 105 11.66 11.81 13.37
N LYS A 106 11.63 13.13 13.58
CA LYS A 106 12.45 13.80 14.61
C LYS A 106 11.79 13.74 15.98
N ASN A 107 10.46 13.74 16.00
CA ASN A 107 9.67 13.58 17.22
C ASN A 107 8.55 12.56 16.96
N TYR A 108 8.68 11.40 17.58
CA TYR A 108 7.74 10.30 17.39
C TYR A 108 6.30 10.66 17.78
N PHE A 109 6.11 11.34 18.91
CA PHE A 109 4.76 11.72 19.35
C PHE A 109 4.10 12.71 18.40
N ALA A 110 4.80 13.78 18.04
CA ALA A 110 4.25 14.84 17.20
C ALA A 110 4.05 14.41 15.73
N GLU A 111 4.89 13.50 15.21
CA GLU A 111 4.86 13.13 13.79
C GLU A 111 4.16 11.79 13.52
N ILE A 112 4.17 10.85 14.47
CA ILE A 112 3.59 9.50 14.31
C ILE A 112 2.33 9.35 15.14
N GLU A 113 2.39 9.53 16.47
CA GLU A 113 1.23 9.29 17.36
C GLU A 113 0.08 10.30 17.13
N GLN A 114 0.39 11.52 16.71
CA GLN A 114 -0.61 12.53 16.38
C GLN A 114 -1.12 12.47 14.92
N MET A 115 -0.63 11.51 14.12
CA MET A 115 -1.03 11.41 12.72
C MET A 115 -2.51 11.01 12.59
N GLY A 116 -3.29 11.81 11.86
CA GLY A 116 -4.67 11.49 11.50
C GLY A 116 -4.78 11.04 10.04
N MET A 117 -5.26 9.82 9.82
CA MET A 117 -5.50 9.25 8.50
C MET A 117 -6.99 8.94 8.35
N ASP A 118 -7.59 9.35 7.24
CA ASP A 118 -9.02 9.15 6.96
C ASP A 118 -9.20 8.79 5.48
N PRO A 119 -9.84 7.66 5.12
CA PRO A 119 -10.13 7.31 3.73
C PRO A 119 -11.02 8.35 3.02
N ALA A 120 -11.75 9.19 3.73
CA ALA A 120 -12.54 10.28 3.15
C ALA A 120 -11.70 11.46 2.66
N HIS A 121 -10.40 11.53 3.01
CA HIS A 121 -9.47 12.56 2.52
C HIS A 121 -9.02 12.30 1.07
N LEU A 122 -9.97 12.36 0.14
CA LEU A 122 -9.77 12.15 -1.29
C LEU A 122 -9.42 13.46 -2.02
N ILE A 123 -8.69 13.33 -3.13
CA ILE A 123 -8.40 14.44 -4.05
C ILE A 123 -9.38 14.43 -5.24
N PRO A 124 -9.59 15.56 -5.94
CA PRO A 124 -10.44 15.60 -7.12
C PRO A 124 -10.05 14.52 -8.14
N GLY A 125 -11.03 13.70 -8.53
CA GLY A 125 -10.84 12.55 -9.43
C GLY A 125 -10.84 11.19 -8.72
N MET A 126 -10.87 11.15 -7.39
CA MET A 126 -11.08 9.94 -6.59
C MET A 126 -12.44 10.04 -5.87
N TYR A 127 -13.22 8.96 -5.90
CA TYR A 127 -14.57 8.87 -5.32
C TYR A 127 -14.88 7.42 -4.94
#